data_AF-A0A943NIC4-F1
#
_entry.id   AF-A0A943NIC4-F1
#
_cell.length_a   1.000
_cell.length_b   1.000
_cell.length_c   1.000
_cell.angle_alpha   90.00
_cell.angle_beta   90.00
_cell.angle_gamma   90.00
#
_symmetry.space_group_name_H-M   'P 1'
#
loop_
_entity.id
_entity.type
_entity.pdbx_description
1 polymer ?
#
loop_
_entity_poly.entity_id
_entity_poly.type
_entity_poly.pdbx_seq_one_letter_code
_entity_poly.pdbx_strand_id
1 'polypeptide(L)'
;MTAPVQTARFVCKAERVRELTDALTHMTRQSPFQVVKIIELTEAQYQHYAAHLGEEAPFITANQTIMGTDKRGVTRCLLITVRSRRDGILIDAQGYDYARYSAYIRDKSRLSLRDIPVEHCGLKLREHRKGRDR
;
A
#
# COMPACT_ATOMS: atom_id res chain seq x y z
N MET A 1 12.20 17.00 -18.29
CA MET A 1 13.01 16.21 -17.34
C MET A 1 12.09 15.18 -16.71
N THR A 2 12.21 13.91 -17.09
CA THR A 2 11.39 12.82 -16.53
C THR A 2 11.87 12.56 -15.10
N ALA A 3 10.97 12.57 -14.12
CA ALA A 3 11.31 12.17 -12.76
C ALA A 3 11.98 10.79 -12.77
N PRO A 4 12.97 10.51 -11.90
CA PRO A 4 13.62 9.21 -11.83
C PRO A 4 12.55 8.12 -11.66
N VAL A 5 12.62 7.09 -12.51
CA VAL A 5 11.69 5.97 -12.45
C VAL A 5 11.99 5.17 -11.19
N GLN A 6 11.09 5.26 -10.21
CA GLN A 6 11.20 4.54 -8.95
C GLN A 6 10.76 3.10 -9.16
N THR A 7 11.48 2.15 -8.57
CA THR A 7 11.20 0.73 -8.70
C THR A 7 11.01 0.08 -7.33
N ALA A 8 10.07 -0.86 -7.24
CA ALA A 8 9.76 -1.59 -6.01
C ALA A 8 9.47 -3.06 -6.32
N ARG A 9 9.49 -3.90 -5.28
CA ARG A 9 9.26 -5.35 -5.40
C ARG A 9 7.88 -5.64 -4.88
N PHE A 10 6.94 -5.77 -5.81
CA PHE A 10 5.56 -6.11 -5.51
C PHE A 10 5.41 -7.61 -5.34
N VAL A 11 4.84 -8.01 -4.22
CA VAL A 11 4.44 -9.38 -3.93
C VAL A 11 2.93 -9.47 -4.11
N CYS A 12 2.49 -10.50 -4.82
CA CYS A 12 1.07 -10.77 -5.04
C CYS A 12 0.50 -11.49 -3.81
N LYS A 13 -0.65 -11.05 -3.30
CA LYS A 13 -1.40 -11.67 -2.20
C LYS A 13 -0.53 -11.92 -0.95
N ALA A 14 0.26 -10.93 -0.58
CA ALA A 14 0.94 -10.98 0.71
C ALA A 14 -0.10 -10.80 1.82
N GLU A 15 -0.05 -11.64 2.85
CA GLU A 15 -0.99 -11.56 3.98
C GLU A 15 -0.52 -10.56 5.03
N ARG A 16 0.80 -10.28 5.08
CA ARG A 16 1.42 -9.39 6.07
C ARG A 16 2.75 -8.83 5.59
N VAL A 17 3.18 -7.70 6.16
CA VAL A 17 4.41 -6.99 5.78
C VAL A 17 5.68 -7.84 5.91
N ARG A 18 5.73 -8.78 6.86
CA ARG A 18 6.89 -9.68 7.02
C ARG A 18 7.18 -10.49 5.75
N GLU A 19 6.14 -10.92 5.04
CA GLU A 19 6.30 -11.66 3.78
C GLU A 19 6.89 -10.78 2.68
N LEU A 20 6.59 -9.47 2.70
CA LEU A 20 7.18 -8.50 1.78
C LEU A 20 8.66 -8.34 2.03
N THR A 21 9.09 -8.28 3.30
CA THR A 21 10.50 -8.15 3.66
C THR A 21 11.29 -9.42 3.38
N ASP A 22 10.70 -10.59 3.63
CA ASP A 22 11.33 -11.88 3.37
C ASP A 22 11.49 -12.11 1.86
N ALA A 23 10.51 -11.70 1.06
CA ALA A 23 10.61 -11.75 -0.40
C ALA A 23 11.73 -10.85 -0.98
N LEU A 24 12.28 -9.91 -0.20
CA LEU A 24 13.43 -9.09 -0.63
C LEU A 24 14.72 -9.90 -0.75
N THR A 25 14.82 -11.08 -0.13
CA THR A 25 16.06 -11.89 -0.17
C THR A 25 16.21 -12.69 -1.47
N HIS A 26 15.11 -13.12 -2.09
CA HIS A 26 15.16 -14.08 -3.22
C HIS A 26 14.63 -13.55 -4.55
N MET A 27 13.73 -12.58 -4.54
CA MET A 27 13.28 -11.96 -5.79
C MET A 27 14.45 -11.09 -6.36
N THR A 28 14.46 -10.77 -7.64
CA THR A 28 15.46 -9.83 -8.22
C THR A 28 14.78 -8.78 -9.08
N ARG A 29 13.59 -9.09 -9.58
CA ARG A 29 12.79 -8.22 -10.43
C ARG A 29 12.13 -7.11 -9.62
N GLN A 30 12.47 -5.87 -9.96
CA GLN A 30 11.76 -4.69 -9.48
C GLN A 30 10.89 -4.16 -10.62
N SER A 31 9.71 -3.65 -10.28
CA SER A 31 8.78 -3.04 -11.23
C SER A 31 8.74 -1.54 -11.03
N PRO A 32 8.65 -0.74 -12.11
CA PRO A 32 8.49 0.70 -11.99
C PRO A 32 7.13 1.04 -11.39
N PHE A 33 7.08 2.05 -10.53
CA PHE A 33 5.86 2.49 -9.89
C PHE A 33 5.73 4.01 -9.81
N GLN A 34 4.50 4.46 -9.58
CA GLN A 34 4.16 5.83 -9.31
C GLN A 34 3.18 5.87 -8.13
N VAL A 35 3.55 6.60 -7.08
CA VAL A 35 2.61 6.89 -5.99
C VAL A 35 1.61 7.92 -6.50
N VAL A 36 0.31 7.60 -6.45
CA VAL A 36 -0.76 8.51 -6.90
C VAL A 36 -1.48 9.20 -5.76
N LYS A 37 -1.44 8.63 -4.55
CA LYS A 37 -2.00 9.19 -3.32
C LYS A 37 -1.32 8.57 -2.10
N ILE A 38 -1.19 9.35 -1.04
CA ILE A 38 -0.69 8.92 0.27
C ILE A 38 -1.89 8.76 1.20
N ILE A 39 -1.99 7.61 1.86
CA ILE A 39 -2.97 7.35 2.92
C ILE A 39 -2.21 7.35 4.24
N GLU A 40 -2.48 8.36 5.06
CA GLU A 40 -1.94 8.43 6.41
C GLU A 40 -2.92 7.80 7.41
N LEU A 41 -2.45 6.77 8.09
CA LEU A 41 -3.15 6.08 9.17
C LEU A 41 -2.60 6.51 10.53
N THR A 42 -3.38 6.26 11.59
CA THR A 42 -2.82 6.23 12.95
C THR A 42 -1.89 5.04 13.12
N GLU A 43 -1.01 5.09 14.13
CA GLU A 43 -0.06 4.00 14.41
C GLU A 43 -0.77 2.65 14.62
N ALA A 44 -1.85 2.62 15.40
CA ALA A 44 -2.61 1.39 15.68
C ALA A 44 -3.25 0.80 14.42
N GLN A 45 -3.81 1.67 13.57
CA GLN A 45 -4.41 1.26 12.29
C GLN A 45 -3.36 0.72 11.33
N TYR A 46 -2.19 1.39 11.22
CA TYR A 46 -1.10 0.93 10.38
C TYR A 46 -0.55 -0.41 10.84
N GLN A 47 -0.36 -0.60 12.15
CA GLN A 47 0.11 -1.87 12.71
C GLN A 47 -0.87 -3.01 12.43
N HIS A 48 -2.17 -2.76 12.62
CA HIS A 48 -3.21 -3.73 12.31
C HIS A 48 -3.20 -4.08 10.82
N TYR A 49 -3.21 -3.08 9.93
CA TYR A 49 -3.19 -3.29 8.49
C TYR A 49 -1.91 -4.01 8.01
N ALA A 50 -0.75 -3.65 8.56
CA ALA A 50 0.52 -4.30 8.25
C ALA A 50 0.54 -5.80 8.61
N ALA A 51 -0.29 -6.23 9.55
CA ALA A 51 -0.47 -7.63 9.92
C ALA A 51 -1.56 -8.35 9.11
N HIS A 52 -2.42 -7.62 8.39
CA HIS A 52 -3.60 -8.13 7.68
C HIS A 52 -3.74 -7.46 6.29
N LEU A 53 -2.72 -7.59 5.44
CA LEU A 53 -2.71 -6.97 4.10
C LEU A 53 -3.75 -7.59 3.14
N GLY A 54 -4.12 -8.84 3.40
CA GLY A 54 -5.14 -9.57 2.64
C GLY A 54 -6.58 -9.14 2.96
N GLU A 55 -6.80 -8.35 4.02
CA GLU A 55 -8.13 -7.88 4.38
C GLU A 55 -8.61 -6.71 3.50
N GLU A 56 -9.92 -6.64 3.33
CA GLU A 56 -10.58 -5.49 2.71
C GLU A 56 -10.33 -4.22 3.52
N ALA A 57 -9.96 -3.14 2.84
CA ALA A 57 -9.76 -1.86 3.48
C ALA A 57 -10.56 -0.75 2.76
N PRO A 58 -11.35 0.06 3.48
CA PRO A 58 -12.20 1.09 2.87
C PRO A 58 -11.45 2.09 1.98
N PHE A 59 -10.20 2.43 2.32
CA PHE A 59 -9.37 3.33 1.52
C PHE A 59 -8.93 2.70 0.19
N ILE A 60 -8.90 1.37 0.08
CA ILE A 60 -8.62 0.67 -1.17
C ILE A 60 -9.80 0.85 -2.09
N THR A 61 -11.00 0.48 -1.63
CA THR A 61 -12.26 0.63 -2.38
C THR A 61 -12.51 2.06 -2.83
N ALA A 62 -12.27 3.04 -1.95
CA ALA A 62 -12.42 4.46 -2.28
C ALA A 62 -11.45 4.96 -3.37
N ASN A 63 -10.33 4.26 -3.60
CA ASN A 63 -9.26 4.70 -4.49
C ASN A 63 -8.95 3.68 -5.62
N GLN A 64 -9.82 2.69 -5.86
CA GLN A 64 -9.58 1.66 -6.89
C GLN A 64 -9.34 2.26 -8.28
N THR A 65 -10.08 3.33 -8.62
CA THR A 65 -10.06 3.94 -9.96
C THR A 65 -8.75 4.66 -10.29
N ILE A 66 -7.93 4.98 -9.29
CA ILE A 66 -6.63 5.67 -9.49
C ILE A 66 -5.43 4.70 -9.45
N MET A 67 -5.65 3.44 -9.10
CA MET A 67 -4.64 2.37 -9.10
C MET A 67 -4.60 1.61 -10.43
N GLY A 68 -3.61 0.72 -10.57
CA GLY A 68 -3.46 -0.16 -11.72
C GLY A 68 -2.23 0.17 -12.57
N THR A 69 -1.98 -0.65 -13.59
CA THR A 69 -0.80 -0.52 -14.45
C THR A 69 -1.11 0.31 -15.69
N ASP A 70 -0.26 1.29 -16.00
CA ASP A 70 -0.42 2.12 -17.19
C ASP A 70 0.09 1.44 -18.48
N LYS A 71 -0.14 2.08 -19.64
CA LYS A 71 0.30 1.56 -20.95
C LYS A 71 1.82 1.42 -21.08
N ARG A 72 2.60 2.03 -20.19
CA ARG A 72 4.06 1.99 -20.15
C ARG A 72 4.58 0.95 -19.15
N GLY A 73 3.69 0.19 -18.51
CA GLY A 73 4.03 -0.82 -17.51
C GLY A 73 4.35 -0.25 -16.13
N VAL A 74 4.02 1.02 -15.85
CA VAL A 74 4.21 1.64 -14.53
C VAL A 74 3.00 1.35 -13.65
N THR A 75 3.23 0.76 -12.50
CA THR A 75 2.19 0.49 -11.50
C THR A 75 1.84 1.77 -10.74
N ARG A 76 0.60 2.24 -10.86
CA ARG A 76 0.04 3.28 -10.01
C ARG A 76 -0.41 2.68 -8.69
N CYS A 77 0.14 3.17 -7.59
CA CYS A 77 -0.08 2.62 -6.26
C CYS A 77 -0.38 3.70 -5.23
N LEU A 78 -1.02 3.29 -4.14
CA LEU A 78 -1.16 4.12 -2.94
C LEU A 78 0.04 3.87 -2.03
N LEU A 79 0.46 4.89 -1.29
CA LEU A 79 1.41 4.76 -0.20
C LEU A 79 0.67 4.82 1.13
N ILE A 80 0.63 3.70 1.85
CA ILE A 80 0.08 3.61 3.21
C ILE A 80 1.21 3.86 4.20
N THR A 81 1.05 4.85 5.08
CA THR A 81 2.10 5.21 6.05
C THR A 81 1.50 5.88 7.29
N VAL A 82 2.34 6.19 8.27
CA VAL A 82 2.02 7.03 9.42
C VAL A 82 2.86 8.30 9.31
N ARG A 83 2.30 9.45 9.70
CA ARG A 83 2.96 10.77 9.58
C ARG A 83 4.36 10.80 10.24
N SER A 84 4.50 10.20 11.42
CA SER A 84 5.76 10.16 12.19
C SER A 84 6.75 9.10 11.72
N ARG A 85 6.32 8.14 10.89
CA ARG A 85 7.15 7.01 10.45
C ARG A 85 7.86 7.31 9.13
N ARG A 86 9.01 6.67 8.92
CA ARG A 86 9.74 6.73 7.65
C ARG A 86 9.38 5.60 6.70
N ASP A 87 8.87 4.49 7.20
CA ASP A 87 8.47 3.36 6.37
C ASP A 87 7.04 3.51 5.84
N GLY A 88 6.71 2.65 4.89
CA GLY A 88 5.36 2.57 4.34
C GLY A 88 5.18 1.36 3.45
N ILE A 89 3.94 1.17 3.01
CA ILE A 89 3.51 0.02 2.21
C ILE A 89 2.90 0.60 0.93
N LEU A 90 3.46 0.22 -0.22
CA LEU A 90 2.86 0.50 -1.51
C LEU A 90 1.82 -0.57 -1.80
N ILE A 91 0.64 -0.16 -2.27
CA ILE A 91 -0.43 -1.09 -2.63
C ILE A 91 -1.00 -0.78 -4.02
N ASP A 92 -1.27 -1.83 -4.78
CA ASP A 92 -2.05 -1.79 -6.02
C ASP A 92 -3.11 -2.89 -5.94
N ALA A 93 -4.38 -2.49 -6.04
CA ALA A 93 -5.50 -3.40 -5.93
C ALA A 93 -5.86 -4.08 -7.27
N GLN A 94 -5.49 -3.50 -8.42
CA GLN A 94 -5.90 -3.97 -9.75
C GLN A 94 -7.40 -4.30 -9.89
N GLY A 95 -8.27 -3.47 -9.31
CA GLY A 95 -9.73 -3.64 -9.37
C GLY A 95 -10.34 -4.57 -8.31
N TYR A 96 -9.55 -4.96 -7.30
CA TYR A 96 -10.04 -5.64 -6.10
C TYR A 96 -10.24 -4.65 -4.93
N ASP A 97 -10.90 -5.09 -3.87
CA ASP A 97 -11.15 -4.36 -2.62
C ASP A 97 -10.06 -4.57 -1.55
N TYR A 98 -9.05 -5.40 -1.84
CA TYR A 98 -7.87 -5.65 -1.00
C TYR A 98 -6.57 -5.34 -1.75
N ALA A 99 -5.43 -5.35 -1.03
CA ALA A 99 -4.12 -5.04 -1.58
C ALA A 99 -3.50 -6.23 -2.33
N ARG A 100 -4.02 -6.50 -3.53
CA ARG A 100 -3.58 -7.62 -4.37
C ARG A 100 -2.07 -7.62 -4.62
N TYR A 101 -1.47 -6.46 -4.85
CA TYR A 101 -0.03 -6.31 -4.95
C TYR A 101 0.46 -5.34 -3.89
N SER A 102 1.46 -5.76 -3.12
CA SER A 102 2.01 -4.97 -2.02
C SER A 102 3.54 -4.93 -2.07
N ALA A 103 4.14 -3.80 -1.70
CA ALA A 103 5.59 -3.66 -1.56
C ALA A 103 5.95 -2.84 -0.32
N TYR A 104 6.93 -3.30 0.45
CA TYR A 104 7.39 -2.58 1.64
C TYR A 104 8.52 -1.60 1.29
N ILE A 105 8.38 -0.36 1.73
CA ILE A 105 9.38 0.70 1.58
C ILE A 105 9.91 1.06 2.96
N ARG A 106 11.22 0.86 3.16
CA ARG A 106 11.90 1.17 4.44
C ARG A 106 12.04 2.67 4.70
N ASP A 107 12.16 3.46 3.64
CA ASP A 107 12.39 4.90 3.73
C ASP A 107 11.65 5.65 2.62
N LYS A 108 10.50 6.23 2.97
CA LYS A 108 9.63 7.01 2.09
C LYS A 108 10.24 8.37 1.73
N SER A 109 11.27 8.85 2.44
CA SER A 109 11.95 10.11 2.08
C SER A 109 12.74 9.99 0.78
N ARG A 110 13.06 8.75 0.37
CA ARG A 110 13.67 8.44 -0.93
C ARG A 110 12.65 8.49 -2.07
N LEU A 111 11.37 8.64 -1.76
CA LEU A 111 10.32 8.69 -2.75
C LEU A 111 10.02 10.11 -3.21
N SER A 112 9.67 10.26 -4.48
CA SER A 112 9.19 11.54 -5.02
C SER A 112 7.72 11.77 -4.64
N LEU A 113 7.49 12.46 -3.51
CA LEU A 113 6.16 12.64 -2.89
C LEU A 113 5.63 14.09 -2.87
N ARG A 114 6.39 15.06 -3.41
CA ARG A 114 6.15 16.50 -3.21
C ARG A 114 4.75 16.99 -3.60
N ASP A 115 4.17 16.43 -4.65
CA ASP A 115 2.89 16.86 -5.22
C ASP A 115 1.79 15.79 -5.11
N ILE A 116 2.00 14.80 -4.25
CA ILE A 116 1.07 13.68 -4.09
C ILE A 116 0.01 14.04 -3.05
N PRO A 117 -1.29 13.93 -3.37
CA PRO A 117 -2.35 14.23 -2.41
C PRO A 117 -2.28 13.29 -1.20
N VAL A 118 -2.49 13.85 -0.01
CA VAL A 118 -2.51 13.11 1.26
C VAL A 118 -3.94 13.02 1.77
N GLU A 119 -4.35 11.82 2.15
CA GLU A 119 -5.62 11.52 2.78
C GLU A 119 -5.38 10.98 4.19
N HIS A 120 -5.95 11.62 5.20
CA HIS A 120 -5.88 11.13 6.58
C HIS A 120 -7.04 10.18 6.81
N CYS A 121 -6.78 8.88 6.77
CA CYS A 121 -7.82 7.87 6.89
C CYS A 121 -8.02 7.52 8.37
N GLY A 122 -9.13 7.99 8.93
CA GLY A 122 -9.67 7.46 10.18
C GLY A 122 -10.41 6.16 9.90
N LEU A 123 -9.68 5.04 9.73
CA LEU A 123 -10.32 3.72 9.79
C LEU A 123 -11.10 3.64 11.10
N LYS A 124 -12.42 3.74 11.03
CA LYS A 124 -13.25 3.16 12.09
C LYS A 124 -12.93 1.69 12.00
N LEU A 125 -12.01 1.21 12.86
CA LEU A 125 -11.88 -0.20 13.17
C LEU A 125 -13.32 -0.62 13.39
N ARG A 126 -13.90 -1.34 12.42
CA ARG A 126 -15.19 -1.95 12.64
C ARG A 126 -14.89 -2.86 13.80
N GLU A 127 -15.34 -2.47 15.00
CA GLU A 127 -15.48 -3.41 16.10
C GLU A 127 -16.12 -4.60 15.43
N HIS A 128 -15.42 -5.73 15.45
CA HIS A 128 -15.98 -6.98 14.98
C HIS A 128 -17.38 -7.02 15.59
N ARG A 129 -18.41 -6.78 14.78
CA ARG A 129 -19.73 -7.30 15.09
C ARG A 129 -19.53 -8.79 14.92
N LYS A 130 -18.99 -9.40 15.97
CA LYS A 130 -19.12 -10.82 16.25
C LYS A 130 -20.63 -10.99 16.41
N GLY A 131 -21.30 -11.12 15.25
CA GLY A 131 -22.68 -11.52 15.20
C GLY A 131 -22.75 -12.83 15.94
N ARG A 132 -23.41 -12.78 17.10
CA ARG A 132 -24.12 -13.94 17.63
C ARG A 132 -24.94 -14.50 16.48
N ASP A 133 -24.69 -15.75 16.12
CA ASP A 133 -25.76 -16.61 15.64
C ASP A 133 -25.61 -17.99 16.29
N ARG A 134 -26.61 -18.25 17.15
CA ARG A 134 -27.12 -19.49 17.77
C ARG A 134 -26.15 -20.48 18.41
#